data_AF-A0A812KC48-F1
#
_entry.id   AF-A0A812KC48-F1
#
_cell.length_a   1.000
_cell.length_b   1.000
_cell.length_c   1.000
_cell.angle_alpha   90.00
_cell.angle_beta   90.00
_cell.angle_gamma   90.00
#
_symmetry.space_group_name_H-M   'P 1'
#
loop_
_entity.id
_entity.type
_entity.pdbx_description
1 polymer ?
#
loop_
_entity_poly.entity_id
_entity_poly.type
_entity_poly.pdbx_seq_one_letter_code
_entity_poly.pdbx_strand_id
1 'polypeptide(L)'
;MARFIRRGKWNAALPFVPEEILRSAPVVLVESQALNATACDKDRFEVDMRRAYEGAKKTMKKLEDMVSADKRLLAQALLLKANTLANLVSRQTVFEEVDNVDPLSSAFSAARKAAGYSRELEDADLGNAMRVMGVVERTRHELRRDARSLHAAQQYFLLASREFEKHRVEKVNVWYAVAHWNVYNAFLDQKNIRKSVSFLKRAGDLRAQIEGTKNPHTRMYRKQLQEELKAFRNNLGEEAMQLEVQSTLQEFDRILAAVKSQFWAEEMLHADKGKDLFR
;
A
#
# COMPACT_ATOMS: atom_id res chain seq x y z
N MET A 1 0.39 2.34 -20.73
CA MET A 1 -0.56 3.33 -20.19
C MET A 1 0.08 4.53 -19.47
N ALA A 2 1.40 4.55 -19.23
CA ALA A 2 2.07 5.59 -18.40
C ALA A 2 2.88 6.67 -19.16
N ARG A 3 2.60 6.93 -20.45
CA ARG A 3 3.35 7.94 -21.25
C ARG A 3 2.60 9.23 -21.55
N PHE A 4 1.40 9.43 -21.00
CA PHE A 4 0.52 10.56 -21.35
C PHE A 4 0.36 11.64 -20.28
N ILE A 5 1.15 11.62 -19.20
CA ILE A 5 1.14 12.67 -18.18
C ILE A 5 2.31 13.64 -18.42
N ARG A 6 2.33 14.32 -19.57
CA ARG A 6 3.02 15.60 -19.70
C ARG A 6 1.99 16.70 -19.49
N ARG A 7 2.16 17.47 -18.40
CA ARG A 7 1.47 18.74 -18.15
C ARG A 7 1.51 19.56 -19.45
N GLY A 8 0.37 19.78 -20.09
CA GLY A 8 0.27 20.64 -21.28
C GLY A 8 -0.73 20.21 -22.35
N LYS A 9 -1.04 18.92 -22.52
CA LYS A 9 -1.98 18.48 -23.60
C LYS A 9 -3.45 18.36 -23.20
N TRP A 10 -3.78 18.35 -21.90
CA TRP A 10 -5.18 18.37 -21.44
C TRP A 10 -5.83 19.77 -21.51
N ASN A 11 -5.03 20.84 -21.40
CA ASN A 11 -5.55 22.21 -21.40
C ASN A 11 -6.25 22.61 -22.71
N ALA A 12 -5.99 21.93 -23.83
CA ALA A 12 -6.63 22.24 -25.11
C ALA A 12 -8.03 21.60 -25.28
N ALA A 13 -8.36 20.54 -24.52
CA ALA A 13 -9.63 19.82 -24.64
C ALA A 13 -10.57 20.03 -23.44
N LEU A 14 -10.03 20.49 -22.30
CA LEU A 14 -10.80 20.80 -21.08
C LEU A 14 -11.96 21.81 -21.24
N PRO A 15 -11.91 22.86 -22.09
CA PRO A 15 -13.07 23.77 -22.20
C PRO A 15 -14.31 23.15 -22.84
N PHE A 16 -14.21 21.94 -23.41
CA PHE A 16 -15.33 21.23 -24.05
C PHE A 16 -15.89 20.08 -23.21
N VAL A 17 -15.30 19.79 -22.05
CA VAL A 17 -15.82 18.79 -21.12
C VAL A 17 -16.75 19.50 -20.13
N PRO A 18 -18.05 19.14 -20.07
CA PRO A 18 -18.98 19.71 -19.11
C PRO A 18 -18.40 19.68 -17.69
N GLU A 19 -18.60 20.77 -16.95
CA GLU A 19 -18.08 20.90 -15.60
C GLU A 19 -18.60 19.79 -14.66
N GLU A 20 -19.80 19.24 -14.95
CA GLU A 20 -20.33 18.09 -14.22
C GLU A 20 -19.48 16.82 -14.41
N ILE A 21 -18.90 16.61 -15.60
CA ILE A 21 -18.04 15.46 -15.89
C ILE A 21 -16.66 15.62 -15.23
N LEU A 22 -16.10 16.83 -15.25
CA LEU A 22 -14.84 17.15 -14.57
C LEU A 22 -14.97 17.03 -13.05
N ARG A 23 -16.17 17.25 -12.51
CA ARG A 23 -16.49 17.05 -11.10
C ARG A 23 -17.05 15.65 -10.80
N SER A 24 -17.01 14.70 -11.73
CA SER A 24 -17.48 13.34 -11.46
C SER A 24 -16.59 12.64 -10.42
N ALA A 25 -17.15 11.69 -9.67
CA ALA A 25 -16.40 10.92 -8.66
C ALA A 25 -15.15 10.22 -9.25
N PRO A 26 -15.18 9.58 -10.44
CA PRO A 26 -14.00 8.96 -11.03
C PRO A 26 -12.87 9.96 -11.34
N VAL A 27 -13.20 11.13 -11.87
CA VAL A 27 -12.19 12.15 -12.22
C VAL A 27 -11.50 12.68 -10.95
N VAL A 28 -12.29 13.03 -9.93
CA VAL A 28 -11.76 13.48 -8.63
C VAL A 28 -10.87 12.39 -8.00
N LEU A 29 -11.26 11.12 -8.10
CA LEU A 29 -10.47 10.01 -7.57
C LEU A 29 -9.12 9.90 -8.27
N VAL A 30 -9.07 9.95 -9.61
CA VAL A 30 -7.84 9.86 -10.39
C VAL A 30 -6.89 11.02 -10.08
N GLU A 31 -7.40 12.24 -9.99
CA GLU A 31 -6.59 13.41 -9.60
C GLU A 31 -6.01 13.24 -8.19
N SER A 32 -6.82 12.73 -7.26
CA SER A 32 -6.41 12.52 -5.87
C SER A 32 -5.36 11.41 -5.75
N GLN A 33 -5.49 10.34 -6.55
CA GLN A 33 -4.49 9.29 -6.66
C GLN A 33 -3.17 9.84 -7.23
N ALA A 34 -3.23 10.70 -8.24
CA ALA A 34 -2.05 11.35 -8.81
C ALA A 34 -1.34 12.23 -7.78
N LEU A 35 -2.07 13.02 -6.99
CA LEU A 35 -1.52 13.83 -5.90
C LEU A 35 -0.81 12.97 -4.86
N ASN A 36 -1.45 11.90 -4.38
CA ASN A 36 -0.84 10.95 -3.44
C ASN A 36 0.43 10.29 -4.03
N ALA A 37 0.43 9.96 -5.32
CA ALA A 37 1.60 9.38 -5.99
C ALA A 37 2.76 10.38 -6.14
N THR A 38 2.48 11.68 -6.30
CA THR A 38 3.50 12.72 -6.45
C THR A 38 3.94 13.37 -5.14
N ALA A 39 3.31 13.04 -4.01
CA ALA A 39 3.66 13.51 -2.67
C ALA A 39 4.97 12.85 -2.16
N CYS A 40 6.04 12.99 -2.94
CA CYS A 40 7.40 12.55 -2.60
C CYS A 40 8.31 13.73 -2.22
N ASP A 41 7.94 14.94 -2.66
CA ASP A 41 8.64 16.18 -2.35
C ASP A 41 8.34 16.62 -0.92
N LYS A 42 9.39 16.93 -0.14
CA LYS A 42 9.23 17.35 1.27
C LYS A 42 8.40 18.64 1.38
N ASP A 43 8.56 19.55 0.42
CA ASP A 43 7.94 20.89 0.49
C ASP A 43 6.46 20.87 0.12
N ARG A 44 6.03 19.84 -0.62
CA ARG A 44 4.64 19.69 -1.08
C ARG A 44 3.90 18.51 -0.48
N PHE A 45 4.58 17.67 0.29
CA PHE A 45 4.03 16.46 0.85
C PHE A 45 2.69 16.70 1.56
N GLU A 46 2.68 17.62 2.52
CA GLU A 46 1.49 17.85 3.35
C GLU A 46 0.32 18.37 2.51
N VAL A 47 0.58 19.36 1.65
CA VAL A 47 -0.45 19.96 0.79
C VAL A 47 -1.04 18.92 -0.16
N ASP A 48 -0.19 18.16 -0.85
CA ASP A 48 -0.65 17.18 -1.84
C ASP A 48 -1.36 16.00 -1.14
N MET A 49 -0.89 15.54 0.03
CA MET A 49 -1.56 14.50 0.82
C MET A 49 -2.91 14.95 1.37
N ARG A 50 -3.02 16.18 1.92
CA ARG A 50 -4.31 16.73 2.39
C ARG A 50 -5.31 16.86 1.24
N ARG A 51 -4.85 17.33 0.07
CA ARG A 51 -5.70 17.42 -1.13
C ARG A 51 -6.15 16.03 -1.61
N ALA A 52 -5.27 15.04 -1.59
CA ALA A 52 -5.61 13.66 -1.94
C ALA A 52 -6.63 13.06 -0.94
N TYR A 53 -6.45 13.31 0.37
CA TYR A 53 -7.40 12.90 1.41
C TYR A 53 -8.79 13.53 1.22
N GLU A 54 -8.85 14.85 1.01
CA GLU A 54 -10.11 15.55 0.79
C GLU A 54 -10.79 15.14 -0.51
N GLY A 55 -10.02 14.89 -1.57
CA GLY A 55 -10.56 14.35 -2.82
C GLY A 55 -11.10 12.92 -2.68
N ALA A 56 -10.46 12.07 -1.86
CA ALA A 56 -10.98 10.76 -1.50
C ALA A 56 -12.33 10.86 -0.76
N LYS A 57 -12.43 11.74 0.24
CA LYS A 57 -13.69 11.99 0.97
C LYS A 57 -14.81 12.49 0.06
N LYS A 58 -14.51 13.45 -0.82
CA LYS A 58 -15.48 13.98 -1.80
C LYS A 58 -15.95 12.89 -2.76
N THR A 59 -15.04 12.01 -3.18
CA THR A 59 -15.36 10.86 -4.03
C THR A 59 -16.30 9.90 -3.30
N MET A 60 -15.98 9.53 -2.06
CA MET A 60 -16.82 8.64 -1.23
C MET A 60 -18.23 9.19 -1.09
N LYS A 61 -18.36 10.45 -0.65
CA LYS A 61 -19.67 11.10 -0.47
C LYS A 61 -20.50 11.05 -1.76
N LYS A 62 -19.90 11.42 -2.90
CA LYS A 62 -20.59 11.38 -4.20
C LYS A 62 -21.04 9.98 -4.60
N LEU A 63 -20.24 8.95 -4.32
CA LEU A 63 -20.60 7.57 -4.63
C LEU A 63 -21.70 7.05 -3.70
N GLU A 64 -21.66 7.41 -2.41
CA GLU A 64 -22.68 7.03 -1.43
C GLU A 64 -24.04 7.70 -1.70
N ASP A 65 -24.04 8.90 -2.29
CA ASP A 65 -25.25 9.61 -2.74
C ASP A 65 -25.88 8.98 -4.01
N MET A 66 -25.22 8.01 -4.66
CA MET A 66 -25.74 7.34 -5.86
C MET A 66 -26.59 6.10 -5.50
N VAL A 67 -27.70 5.91 -6.22
CA VAL A 67 -28.63 4.77 -6.05
C VAL A 67 -27.92 3.42 -6.17
N SER A 68 -26.89 3.34 -7.02
CA SER A 68 -26.04 2.15 -7.18
C SER A 68 -24.57 2.59 -7.16
N ALA A 69 -24.00 2.74 -5.96
CA ALA A 69 -22.59 3.05 -5.79
C ALA A 69 -21.71 1.96 -6.45
N ASP A 70 -20.77 2.37 -7.29
CA ASP A 70 -19.74 1.48 -7.81
C ASP A 70 -18.82 1.06 -6.64
N LYS A 71 -18.98 -0.19 -6.20
CA LYS A 71 -18.22 -0.77 -5.08
C LYS A 71 -16.72 -0.72 -5.30
N ARG A 72 -16.24 -0.85 -6.54
CA ARG A 72 -14.81 -0.80 -6.86
C ARG A 72 -14.28 0.62 -6.70
N LEU A 73 -14.98 1.62 -7.23
CA LEU A 73 -14.60 3.02 -7.04
C LEU A 73 -14.65 3.43 -5.58
N LEU A 74 -15.65 2.95 -4.83
CA LEU A 74 -15.77 3.21 -3.40
C LEU A 74 -14.61 2.56 -2.61
N ALA A 75 -14.24 1.32 -2.93
CA ALA A 75 -13.08 0.65 -2.35
C ALA A 75 -11.79 1.45 -2.62
N GLN A 76 -11.57 1.89 -3.86
CA GLN A 76 -10.40 2.69 -4.21
C GLN A 76 -10.35 4.05 -3.48
N ALA A 77 -11.48 4.73 -3.32
CA ALA A 77 -11.58 5.97 -2.56
C ALA A 77 -11.28 5.74 -1.06
N LEU A 78 -11.82 4.67 -0.48
CA LEU A 78 -11.54 4.27 0.90
C LEU A 78 -10.05 3.94 1.12
N LEU A 79 -9.43 3.22 0.19
CA LEU A 79 -7.99 2.92 0.25
C LEU A 79 -7.14 4.19 0.15
N LEU A 80 -7.52 5.13 -0.72
CA LEU A 80 -6.83 6.40 -0.84
C LEU A 80 -6.97 7.23 0.45
N LYS A 81 -8.17 7.31 1.03
CA LYS A 81 -8.42 7.96 2.34
C LYS A 81 -7.51 7.35 3.41
N ALA A 82 -7.54 6.02 3.56
CA ALA A 82 -6.75 5.33 4.57
C ALA A 82 -5.24 5.54 4.39
N ASN A 83 -4.72 5.41 3.16
CA ASN A 83 -3.30 5.57 2.87
C ASN A 83 -2.82 7.00 3.11
N THR A 84 -3.55 8.01 2.64
CA THR A 84 -3.21 9.43 2.84
C THR A 84 -3.23 9.80 4.32
N LEU A 85 -4.24 9.35 5.07
CA LEU A 85 -4.37 9.60 6.50
C LEU A 85 -3.20 9.01 7.30
N ALA A 86 -2.84 7.74 7.05
CA ALA A 86 -1.67 7.12 7.69
C ALA A 86 -0.36 7.87 7.39
N ASN A 87 -0.19 8.33 6.14
CA ASN A 87 1.00 9.08 5.73
C ASN A 87 1.08 10.46 6.40
N LEU A 88 -0.04 11.19 6.51
CA LEU A 88 -0.10 12.47 7.23
C LEU A 88 0.27 12.29 8.71
N VAL A 89 -0.31 11.29 9.36
CA VAL A 89 -0.02 10.99 10.77
C VAL A 89 1.45 10.60 10.98
N SER A 90 2.04 9.80 10.08
CA SER A 90 3.44 9.35 10.19
C SER A 90 4.45 10.51 10.21
N ARG A 91 4.12 11.64 9.57
CA ARG A 91 4.98 12.82 9.54
C ARG A 91 4.70 13.82 10.65
N GLN A 92 3.90 13.44 11.65
CA GLN A 92 3.54 14.26 12.81
C GLN A 92 2.97 15.64 12.43
N THR A 93 2.47 15.81 11.20
CA THR A 93 1.67 16.98 10.87
C THR A 93 0.40 16.87 11.70
N VAL A 94 0.12 17.87 12.53
CA VAL A 94 -1.13 17.92 13.33
C VAL A 94 -2.29 17.72 12.36
N PHE A 95 -2.90 16.55 12.46
CA PHE A 95 -4.07 16.18 11.67
C PHE A 95 -5.21 16.00 12.66
N GLU A 96 -5.89 17.11 12.92
CA GLU A 96 -7.15 17.10 13.63
C GLU A 96 -8.22 16.57 12.67
N GLU A 97 -8.64 15.33 12.87
CA GLU A 97 -9.88 14.86 12.27
C GLU A 97 -11.02 15.53 13.05
N VAL A 98 -11.97 16.15 12.33
CA VAL A 98 -13.02 17.03 12.88
C VAL A 98 -13.94 16.32 13.90
N ASP A 99 -13.87 14.99 13.98
CA ASP A 99 -14.84 14.14 14.68
C ASP A 99 -14.30 13.43 15.94
N ASN A 100 -13.18 13.87 16.54
CA ASN A 100 -12.58 13.28 17.76
C ASN A 100 -12.20 11.78 17.67
N VAL A 101 -12.22 11.18 16.48
CA VAL A 101 -11.79 9.79 16.26
C VAL A 101 -10.27 9.76 16.03
N ASP A 102 -9.58 8.79 16.64
CA ASP A 102 -8.16 8.52 16.36
C ASP A 102 -7.96 8.32 14.84
N PRO A 103 -7.16 9.18 14.16
CA PRO A 103 -6.99 9.13 12.71
C PRO A 103 -6.51 7.76 12.20
N LEU A 104 -5.68 7.03 12.96
CA LEU A 104 -5.22 5.71 12.54
C LEU A 104 -6.32 4.65 12.67
N SER A 105 -7.24 4.80 13.61
CA SER A 105 -8.44 3.96 13.72
C SER A 105 -9.42 4.23 12.58
N SER A 106 -9.63 5.50 12.20
CA SER A 106 -10.39 5.91 11.01
C SER A 106 -9.78 5.33 9.72
N ALA A 107 -8.46 5.43 9.57
CA ALA A 107 -7.73 4.85 8.43
C ALA A 107 -7.87 3.33 8.36
N PHE A 108 -7.71 2.63 9.49
CA PHE A 108 -7.85 1.18 9.56
C PHE A 108 -9.26 0.73 9.17
N SER A 109 -10.29 1.39 9.72
CA SER A 109 -11.69 1.10 9.40
C SER A 109 -12.00 1.28 7.92
N ALA A 110 -11.50 2.37 7.31
CA ALA A 110 -11.66 2.61 5.87
C ALA A 110 -10.99 1.52 5.02
N ALA A 111 -9.75 1.12 5.35
CA ALA A 111 -9.06 0.04 4.65
C ALA A 111 -9.78 -1.32 4.81
N ARG A 112 -10.31 -1.61 6.00
CA ARG A 112 -11.09 -2.83 6.27
C ARG A 112 -12.41 -2.83 5.48
N LYS A 113 -13.12 -1.70 5.38
CA LYS A 113 -14.32 -1.57 4.55
C LYS A 113 -14.01 -1.80 3.07
N ALA A 114 -12.90 -1.24 2.57
CA ALA A 114 -12.43 -1.49 1.20
C ALA A 114 -12.08 -2.97 0.95
N ALA A 115 -11.45 -3.64 1.92
CA ALA A 115 -11.19 -5.08 1.85
C ALA A 115 -12.49 -5.89 1.75
N GLY A 116 -13.55 -5.49 2.45
CA GLY A 116 -14.89 -6.08 2.34
C GLY A 116 -15.41 -6.04 0.90
N TYR A 117 -15.45 -4.86 0.28
CA TYR A 117 -15.87 -4.71 -1.11
C TYR A 117 -14.99 -5.48 -2.09
N SER A 118 -13.67 -5.44 -1.92
CA SER A 118 -12.73 -6.14 -2.81
C SER A 118 -12.88 -7.66 -2.74
N ARG A 119 -13.21 -8.19 -1.54
CA ARG A 119 -13.51 -9.61 -1.35
C ARG A 119 -14.79 -10.02 -2.08
N GLU A 120 -15.86 -9.21 -1.97
CA GLU A 120 -17.11 -9.46 -2.70
C GLU A 120 -16.94 -9.41 -4.23
N LEU A 121 -16.02 -8.58 -4.71
CA LEU A 121 -15.71 -8.41 -6.13
C LEU A 121 -14.67 -9.40 -6.66
N GLU A 122 -14.09 -10.22 -5.77
CA GLU A 122 -12.97 -11.12 -6.07
C GLU A 122 -11.83 -10.44 -6.85
N ASP A 123 -11.45 -9.22 -6.45
CA ASP A 123 -10.45 -8.44 -7.16
C ASP A 123 -9.13 -8.27 -6.40
N ALA A 124 -8.09 -7.94 -7.17
CA ALA A 124 -6.73 -7.77 -6.65
C ALA A 124 -6.58 -6.56 -5.72
N ASP A 125 -7.58 -5.67 -5.62
CA ASP A 125 -7.53 -4.54 -4.69
C ASP A 125 -7.63 -5.01 -3.22
N LEU A 126 -8.05 -6.25 -2.97
CA LEU A 126 -7.93 -6.88 -1.65
C LEU A 126 -6.47 -6.90 -1.16
N GLY A 127 -5.52 -7.20 -2.05
CA GLY A 127 -4.09 -7.12 -1.73
C GLY A 127 -3.65 -5.70 -1.38
N ASN A 128 -4.18 -4.69 -2.07
CA ASN A 128 -3.89 -3.29 -1.75
C ASN A 128 -4.52 -2.87 -0.41
N ALA A 129 -5.71 -3.39 -0.07
CA ALA A 129 -6.34 -3.16 1.22
C ALA A 129 -5.52 -3.73 2.37
N MET A 130 -5.04 -4.97 2.24
CA MET A 130 -4.11 -5.58 3.20
C MET A 130 -2.84 -4.75 3.34
N ARG A 131 -2.27 -4.29 2.23
CA ARG A 131 -1.08 -3.42 2.24
C ARG A 131 -1.35 -2.14 3.02
N VAL A 132 -2.47 -1.46 2.79
CA VAL A 132 -2.80 -0.22 3.51
C VAL A 132 -3.04 -0.45 5.00
N MET A 133 -3.68 -1.55 5.39
CA MET A 133 -3.78 -1.94 6.81
C MET A 133 -2.39 -2.11 7.44
N GLY A 134 -1.45 -2.73 6.73
CA GLY A 134 -0.06 -2.84 7.18
C GLY A 134 0.64 -1.49 7.34
N VAL A 135 0.38 -0.52 6.43
CA VAL A 135 0.90 0.85 6.56
C VAL A 135 0.37 1.51 7.84
N VAL A 136 -0.93 1.38 8.12
CA VAL A 136 -1.55 1.93 9.33
C VAL A 136 -0.91 1.35 10.60
N GLU A 137 -0.75 0.03 10.68
CA GLU A 137 -0.13 -0.61 11.85
C GLU A 137 1.35 -0.23 12.00
N ARG A 138 2.09 -0.10 10.88
CA ARG A 138 3.48 0.37 10.93
C ARG A 138 3.56 1.80 11.45
N THR A 139 2.66 2.69 11.02
CA THR A 139 2.59 4.06 11.56
C THR A 139 2.25 4.07 13.05
N ARG A 140 1.37 3.18 13.53
CA ARG A 140 1.12 3.01 14.98
C ARG A 140 2.39 2.60 15.73
N HIS A 141 3.16 1.66 15.16
CA HIS A 141 4.46 1.27 15.73
C HIS A 141 5.44 2.46 15.77
N GLU A 142 5.57 3.22 14.69
CA GLU A 142 6.48 4.37 14.63
C GLU A 142 6.16 5.40 15.73
N LEU A 143 4.88 5.64 16.01
CA LEU A 143 4.44 6.58 17.05
C LEU A 143 4.54 6.03 18.48
N ARG A 144 4.17 4.76 18.69
CA ARG A 144 4.02 4.18 20.04
C ARG A 144 5.13 3.22 20.44
N ARG A 145 6.03 2.88 19.51
CA ARG A 145 7.05 1.82 19.64
C ARG A 145 6.48 0.46 20.06
N ASP A 146 5.24 0.17 19.66
CA ASP A 146 4.55 -1.07 19.98
C ASP A 146 4.99 -2.22 19.06
N ALA A 147 5.61 -3.26 19.62
CA ALA A 147 6.06 -4.44 18.88
C ALA A 147 4.90 -5.24 18.26
N ARG A 148 3.71 -5.22 18.88
CA ARG A 148 2.53 -5.92 18.34
C ARG A 148 2.08 -5.28 17.03
N SER A 149 2.02 -3.95 16.99
CA SER A 149 1.72 -3.18 15.77
C SER A 149 2.74 -3.46 14.65
N LEU A 150 4.04 -3.55 14.96
CA LEU A 150 5.05 -3.89 13.94
C LEU A 150 4.88 -5.31 13.39
N HIS A 151 4.55 -6.27 14.26
CA HIS A 151 4.26 -7.64 13.85
C HIS A 151 3.00 -7.69 12.98
N ALA A 152 1.92 -7.02 13.37
CA ALA A 152 0.70 -6.92 12.58
C ALA A 152 0.96 -6.31 11.20
N ALA A 153 1.75 -5.23 11.13
CA ALA A 153 2.13 -4.61 9.87
C ALA A 153 2.82 -5.60 8.91
N GLN A 154 3.79 -6.35 9.43
CA GLN A 154 4.49 -7.39 8.68
C GLN A 154 3.52 -8.46 8.14
N GLN A 155 2.60 -8.96 8.96
CA GLN A 155 1.61 -9.96 8.53
C GLN A 155 0.73 -9.41 7.41
N TYR A 156 0.23 -8.18 7.55
CA TYR A 156 -0.56 -7.54 6.51
C TYR A 156 0.20 -7.36 5.19
N PHE A 157 1.48 -7.00 5.23
CA PHE A 157 2.29 -6.88 4.01
C PHE A 157 2.56 -8.23 3.33
N LEU A 158 2.74 -9.30 4.11
CA LEU A 158 2.86 -10.66 3.59
C LEU A 158 1.54 -11.14 2.96
N LEU A 159 0.41 -10.88 3.63
CA LEU A 159 -0.93 -11.17 3.09
C LEU A 159 -1.21 -10.41 1.80
N ALA A 160 -0.85 -9.12 1.75
CA ALA A 160 -0.96 -8.32 0.54
C ALA A 160 -0.23 -8.97 -0.64
N SER A 161 1.02 -9.41 -0.41
CA SER A 161 1.83 -10.08 -1.44
C SER A 161 1.13 -11.33 -1.97
N ARG A 162 0.54 -12.14 -1.09
CA ARG A 162 -0.20 -13.33 -1.51
C ARG A 162 -1.46 -13.06 -2.31
N GLU A 163 -2.24 -12.06 -1.91
CA GLU A 163 -3.47 -11.74 -2.65
C GLU A 163 -3.11 -11.30 -4.08
N PHE A 164 -2.04 -10.52 -4.25
CA PHE A 164 -1.57 -10.19 -5.59
C PHE A 164 -1.11 -11.41 -6.41
N GLU A 165 -0.46 -12.41 -5.79
CA GLU A 165 -0.07 -13.67 -6.45
C GLU A 165 -1.28 -14.53 -6.82
N LYS A 166 -2.25 -14.65 -5.91
CA LYS A 166 -3.52 -15.36 -6.14
C LYS A 166 -4.24 -14.82 -7.38
N HIS A 167 -4.25 -13.50 -7.56
CA HIS A 167 -4.85 -12.84 -8.71
C HIS A 167 -3.93 -12.74 -9.94
N ARG A 168 -2.70 -13.28 -9.89
CA ARG A 168 -1.73 -13.32 -10.99
C ARG A 168 -1.41 -11.94 -11.59
N VAL A 169 -1.34 -10.91 -10.74
CA VAL A 169 -1.09 -9.53 -11.15
C VAL A 169 0.35 -9.07 -10.93
N GLU A 170 1.28 -10.01 -10.71
CA GLU A 170 2.66 -9.75 -10.27
C GLU A 170 3.43 -8.85 -11.24
N LYS A 171 3.17 -9.01 -12.53
CA LYS A 171 3.90 -8.34 -13.61
C LYS A 171 3.26 -7.02 -14.06
N VAL A 172 2.09 -6.67 -13.52
CA VAL A 172 1.31 -5.51 -13.98
C VAL A 172 0.91 -4.58 -12.83
N ASN A 173 0.79 -5.08 -11.61
CA ASN A 173 0.35 -4.30 -10.47
C ASN A 173 1.54 -3.76 -9.66
N VAL A 174 1.70 -2.44 -9.73
CA VAL A 174 2.74 -1.71 -9.00
C VAL A 174 2.66 -1.92 -7.48
N TRP A 175 1.45 -2.14 -6.93
CA TRP A 175 1.25 -2.34 -5.50
C TRP A 175 1.82 -3.66 -4.99
N TYR A 176 1.98 -4.67 -5.85
CA TYR A 176 2.68 -5.91 -5.48
C TYR A 176 4.16 -5.65 -5.19
N ALA A 177 4.81 -4.83 -6.01
CA ALA A 177 6.18 -4.41 -5.76
C ALA A 177 6.29 -3.53 -4.50
N VAL A 178 5.29 -2.66 -4.26
CA VAL A 178 5.23 -1.85 -3.02
C VAL A 178 5.02 -2.72 -1.79
N ALA A 179 4.20 -3.77 -1.86
CA ALA A 179 4.01 -4.71 -0.75
C ALA A 179 5.34 -5.36 -0.35
N HIS A 180 6.15 -5.81 -1.32
CA HIS A 180 7.48 -6.34 -1.04
C HIS A 180 8.41 -5.30 -0.40
N TRP A 181 8.39 -4.06 -0.89
CA TRP A 181 9.11 -2.96 -0.26
C TRP A 181 8.64 -2.71 1.18
N ASN A 182 7.34 -2.82 1.44
CA ASN A 182 6.80 -2.67 2.79
C ASN A 182 7.23 -3.81 3.73
N VAL A 183 7.29 -5.06 3.24
CA VAL A 183 7.85 -6.18 4.01
C VAL A 183 9.35 -5.97 4.31
N TYR A 184 10.12 -5.49 3.33
CA TYR A 184 11.52 -5.10 3.52
C TYR A 184 11.65 -4.11 4.68
N ASN A 185 10.88 -3.02 4.67
CA ASN A 185 10.93 -2.02 5.75
C ASN A 185 10.54 -2.62 7.11
N ALA A 186 9.51 -3.46 7.16
CA ALA A 186 9.09 -4.09 8.41
C ALA A 186 10.18 -5.00 9.01
N PHE A 187 10.88 -5.78 8.18
CA PHE A 187 12.03 -6.58 8.64
C PHE A 187 13.22 -5.71 9.03
N LEU A 188 13.45 -4.61 8.31
CA LEU A 188 14.51 -3.66 8.64
C LEU A 188 14.25 -3.00 10.01
N ASP A 189 13.00 -2.61 10.29
CA ASP A 189 12.57 -2.06 11.58
C ASP A 189 12.77 -3.07 12.73
N GLN A 190 12.71 -4.38 12.43
CA GLN A 190 13.05 -5.48 13.35
C GLN A 190 14.55 -5.79 13.44
N LYS A 191 15.40 -5.01 12.75
CA LYS A 191 16.85 -5.25 12.61
C LYS A 191 17.20 -6.59 11.96
N ASN A 192 16.28 -7.17 11.19
CA ASN A 192 16.49 -8.41 10.45
C ASN A 192 16.93 -8.11 9.01
N ILE A 193 18.18 -7.63 8.88
CA ILE A 193 18.77 -7.22 7.60
C ILE A 193 18.82 -8.38 6.61
N ARG A 194 19.05 -9.61 7.09
CA ARG A 194 19.11 -10.82 6.24
C ARG A 194 17.83 -10.99 5.44
N LYS A 195 16.69 -11.04 6.14
CA LYS A 195 15.38 -11.22 5.50
C LYS A 195 15.00 -10.00 4.68
N SER A 196 15.28 -8.78 5.16
CA SER A 196 14.87 -7.55 4.49
C SER A 196 15.45 -7.43 3.06
N VAL A 197 16.73 -7.74 2.85
CA VAL A 197 17.42 -7.60 1.55
C VAL A 197 16.76 -8.41 0.43
N SER A 198 16.26 -9.62 0.73
CA SER A 198 15.57 -10.47 -0.25
C SER A 198 14.30 -9.82 -0.81
N PHE A 199 13.51 -9.20 0.08
CA PHE A 199 12.30 -8.46 -0.27
C PHE A 199 12.60 -7.19 -1.05
N LEU A 200 13.67 -6.48 -0.69
CA LEU A 200 14.12 -5.30 -1.43
C LEU A 200 14.54 -5.65 -2.86
N LYS A 201 15.31 -6.73 -3.02
CA LYS A 201 15.67 -7.26 -4.34
C LYS A 201 14.43 -7.58 -5.15
N ARG A 202 13.48 -8.34 -4.57
CA ARG A 202 12.23 -8.72 -5.25
C ARG A 202 11.40 -7.50 -5.64
N ALA A 203 11.25 -6.51 -4.75
CA ALA A 203 10.57 -5.26 -5.05
C ALA A 203 11.22 -4.52 -6.23
N GLY A 204 12.56 -4.47 -6.29
CA GLY A 204 13.34 -3.89 -7.38
C GLY A 204 13.15 -4.62 -8.71
N ASP A 205 13.19 -5.96 -8.69
CA ASP A 205 12.99 -6.80 -9.86
C ASP A 205 11.57 -6.62 -10.43
N LEU A 206 10.55 -6.58 -9.56
CA LEU A 206 9.16 -6.35 -9.95
C LEU A 206 8.95 -4.95 -10.54
N ARG A 207 9.49 -3.90 -9.91
CA ARG A 207 9.45 -2.53 -10.46
C ARG A 207 10.09 -2.44 -11.84
N ALA A 208 11.25 -3.09 -12.02
CA ALA A 208 11.94 -3.12 -13.30
C ALA A 208 11.12 -3.81 -14.39
N GLN A 209 10.37 -4.86 -14.05
CA GLN A 209 9.48 -5.57 -14.98
C GLN A 209 8.25 -4.72 -15.35
N ILE A 210 7.63 -4.05 -14.38
CA ILE A 210 6.38 -3.29 -14.58
C ILE A 210 6.66 -1.95 -15.29
N GLU A 211 7.69 -1.22 -14.86
CA GLU A 211 7.91 0.19 -15.24
C GLU A 211 9.20 0.40 -16.05
N GLY A 212 10.03 -0.63 -16.20
CA GLY A 212 11.30 -0.57 -16.91
C GLY A 212 12.48 -0.11 -16.05
N THR A 213 13.68 -0.52 -16.45
CA THR A 213 14.93 -0.31 -15.69
C THR A 213 15.35 1.14 -15.51
N LYS A 214 14.87 2.05 -16.36
CA LYS A 214 15.18 3.49 -16.32
C LYS A 214 14.21 4.31 -15.45
N ASN A 215 13.13 3.70 -14.93
CA ASN A 215 12.17 4.39 -14.08
C ASN A 215 12.84 4.92 -12.79
N PRO A 216 12.51 6.15 -12.32
CA PRO A 216 13.06 6.70 -11.08
C PRO A 216 12.92 5.79 -9.85
N HIS A 217 11.76 5.16 -9.65
CA HIS A 217 11.52 4.25 -8.51
C HIS A 217 12.35 2.97 -8.62
N THR A 218 12.50 2.42 -9.83
CA THR A 218 13.38 1.26 -10.05
C THR A 218 14.83 1.59 -9.70
N ARG A 219 15.32 2.77 -10.10
CA ARG A 219 16.67 3.24 -9.75
C ARG A 219 16.82 3.46 -8.24
N MET A 220 15.80 4.01 -7.59
CA MET A 220 15.77 4.19 -6.13
C MET A 220 15.90 2.84 -5.40
N TYR A 221 15.11 1.84 -5.76
CA TYR A 221 15.17 0.51 -5.13
C TYR A 221 16.53 -0.18 -5.35
N ARG A 222 17.11 -0.05 -6.55
CA ARG A 222 18.45 -0.58 -6.83
C ARG A 222 19.54 0.12 -6.03
N LYS A 223 19.47 1.44 -5.90
CA LYS A 223 20.41 2.21 -5.08
C LYS A 223 20.33 1.77 -3.62
N GLN A 224 19.12 1.67 -3.06
CA GLN A 224 18.93 1.15 -1.70
C GLN A 224 19.50 -0.26 -1.57
N LEU A 225 19.24 -1.15 -2.53
CA LEU A 225 19.77 -2.52 -2.50
C LEU A 225 21.29 -2.54 -2.48
N GLN A 226 21.96 -1.69 -3.26
CA GLN A 226 23.42 -1.58 -3.25
C GLN A 226 23.94 -1.08 -1.90
N GLU A 227 23.26 -0.12 -1.28
CA GLU A 227 23.61 0.39 0.05
C GLU A 227 23.46 -0.69 1.13
N GLU A 228 22.34 -1.41 1.15
CA GLU A 228 22.09 -2.52 2.09
C GLU A 228 23.08 -3.67 1.88
N LEU A 229 23.36 -4.06 0.63
CA LEU A 229 24.34 -5.11 0.32
C LEU A 229 25.75 -4.70 0.74
N LYS A 230 26.13 -3.43 0.57
CA LYS A 230 27.41 -2.93 1.05
C LYS A 230 27.51 -2.99 2.57
N ALA A 231 26.47 -2.54 3.28
CA ALA A 231 26.40 -2.62 4.74
C ALA A 231 26.47 -4.08 5.22
N PHE A 232 25.77 -5.00 4.54
CA PHE A 232 25.77 -6.42 4.85
C PHE A 232 27.12 -7.09 4.56
N ARG A 233 27.76 -6.76 3.43
CA ARG A 233 29.09 -7.27 3.05
C ARG A 233 30.16 -6.88 4.06
N ASN A 234 30.14 -5.64 4.54
CA ASN A 234 31.06 -5.17 5.57
C ASN A 234 30.94 -5.98 6.88
N ASN A 235 29.81 -6.67 7.09
CA ASN A 235 29.57 -7.50 8.27
C ASN A 235 29.85 -9.00 8.07
N LEU A 236 29.87 -9.53 6.83
CA LEU A 236 29.86 -10.99 6.58
C LEU A 236 30.79 -11.51 5.45
N GLY A 237 31.39 -10.64 4.62
CA GLY A 237 32.18 -11.06 3.44
C GLY A 237 31.34 -11.40 2.20
N GLU A 238 31.96 -11.43 1.00
CA GLU A 238 31.26 -11.39 -0.31
C GLU A 238 30.69 -12.73 -0.81
N GLU A 239 31.35 -13.86 -0.56
CA GLU A 239 30.86 -15.20 -0.95
C GLU A 239 29.74 -15.70 -0.05
N ALA A 240 29.85 -15.47 1.27
CA ALA A 240 28.80 -15.73 2.24
C ALA A 240 27.50 -14.99 1.88
N MET A 241 27.62 -13.77 1.33
CA MET A 241 26.47 -12.95 0.93
C MET A 241 25.65 -13.57 -0.21
N GLN A 242 26.27 -14.13 -1.25
CA GLN A 242 25.53 -14.65 -2.42
C GLN A 242 24.74 -15.93 -2.08
N LEU A 243 25.36 -16.85 -1.35
CA LEU A 243 24.73 -18.07 -0.86
C LEU A 243 23.57 -17.75 0.10
N GLU A 244 23.76 -16.78 0.99
CA GLU A 244 22.74 -16.39 1.98
C GLU A 244 21.53 -15.73 1.32
N VAL A 245 21.72 -14.86 0.33
CA VAL A 245 20.60 -14.22 -0.40
C VAL A 245 19.77 -15.27 -1.15
N GLN A 246 20.40 -16.26 -1.78
CA GLN A 246 19.69 -17.37 -2.42
C GLN A 246 18.92 -18.23 -1.42
N SER A 247 19.54 -18.59 -0.29
CA SER A 247 18.88 -19.33 0.79
C SER A 247 17.66 -18.58 1.34
N THR A 248 17.79 -17.26 1.54
CA THR A 248 16.71 -16.41 2.06
C THR A 248 15.53 -16.31 1.09
N LEU A 249 15.79 -16.31 -0.23
CA LEU A 249 14.72 -16.37 -1.24
C LEU A 249 13.94 -17.69 -1.19
N GLN A 250 14.59 -18.81 -0.84
CA GLN A 250 13.90 -20.09 -0.62
C GLN A 250 13.11 -20.10 0.70
N GLU A 251 13.66 -19.49 1.76
CA GLU A 251 12.94 -19.34 3.03
C GLU A 251 11.71 -18.43 2.88
N PHE A 252 11.80 -17.42 2.02
CA PHE A 252 10.69 -16.55 1.67
C PHE A 252 9.48 -17.33 1.13
N ASP A 253 9.69 -18.23 0.17
CA ASP A 253 8.61 -19.07 -0.38
C ASP A 253 7.95 -19.92 0.73
N ARG A 254 8.73 -20.37 1.73
CA ARG A 254 8.21 -21.10 2.90
C ARG A 254 7.42 -20.21 3.85
N ILE A 255 7.86 -18.99 4.12
CA ILE A 255 7.11 -18.01 4.94
C ILE A 255 5.79 -17.65 4.23
N LEU A 256 5.85 -17.47 2.91
CA LEU A 256 4.67 -17.32 2.06
C LEU A 256 3.83 -18.60 1.94
N ALA A 257 4.31 -19.78 2.30
CA ALA A 257 3.41 -20.91 2.50
C ALA A 257 2.76 -20.88 3.90
N ALA A 258 3.53 -20.58 4.95
CA ALA A 258 3.10 -20.69 6.35
C ALA A 258 2.01 -19.68 6.77
N VAL A 259 2.17 -18.39 6.44
CA VAL A 259 1.11 -17.40 6.76
C VAL A 259 -0.21 -17.73 6.02
N LYS A 260 -0.20 -18.55 4.94
CA LYS A 260 -1.41 -18.95 4.21
C LYS A 260 -2.21 -19.86 5.12
N SER A 261 -1.57 -20.89 5.67
CA SER A 261 -2.21 -21.80 6.63
C SER A 261 -2.71 -21.11 7.90
N GLN A 262 -1.96 -20.15 8.46
CA GLN A 262 -2.33 -19.50 9.71
C GLN A 262 -3.52 -18.55 9.56
N PHE A 263 -3.54 -17.74 8.49
CA PHE A 263 -4.63 -16.78 8.30
C PHE A 263 -5.98 -17.45 8.05
N TRP A 264 -6.02 -18.54 7.27
CA TRP A 264 -7.28 -19.30 7.09
C TRP A 264 -7.77 -19.93 8.40
N ALA A 265 -6.86 -20.35 9.28
CA ALA A 265 -7.23 -20.86 10.60
C ALA A 265 -7.82 -19.77 11.49
N GLU A 266 -7.21 -18.57 11.52
CA GLU A 266 -7.69 -17.44 12.32
C GLU A 266 -8.99 -16.82 11.75
N GLU A 267 -9.13 -16.71 10.44
CA GLU A 267 -10.34 -16.17 9.81
C GLU A 267 -11.52 -17.14 9.96
N MET A 268 -11.30 -18.47 9.93
CA MET A 268 -12.34 -19.45 10.28
C MET A 268 -12.74 -19.38 11.76
N LEU A 269 -11.77 -19.21 12.67
CA LEU A 269 -12.03 -19.01 14.10
C LEU A 269 -12.81 -17.73 14.40
N HIS A 270 -12.63 -16.68 13.61
CA HIS A 270 -13.35 -15.40 13.75
C HIS A 270 -14.68 -15.36 12.98
N ALA A 271 -14.81 -16.08 11.87
CA ALA A 271 -16.07 -16.21 11.14
C ALA A 271 -17.12 -17.01 11.93
N ASP A 272 -16.71 -18.01 12.71
CA ASP A 272 -17.61 -18.73 13.63
C ASP A 272 -18.08 -17.87 14.80
N LYS A 273 -17.22 -16.97 15.31
CA LYS A 273 -17.59 -16.02 16.38
C LYS A 273 -18.44 -14.84 15.88
N GLY A 274 -18.47 -14.59 14.57
CA GLY A 274 -19.25 -13.52 13.95
C GLY A 274 -20.74 -13.86 13.76
N LYS A 275 -21.14 -15.12 13.93
CA LYS A 275 -22.56 -15.54 13.84
C LYS A 275 -23.37 -15.30 15.12
N ASP A 276 -22.70 -15.09 16.26
CA ASP A 276 -23.36 -14.84 17.55
C ASP A 276 -23.48 -13.35 17.92
N LEU A 277 -22.97 -12.44 17.09
CA LEU A 277 -23.10 -10.98 17.28
C LEU A 277 -24.25 -10.35 16.48
N PHE A 278 -25.07 -11.17 15.82
CA PHE A 278 -26.30 -10.76 15.13
C PHE A 278 -27.51 -11.61 15.56
N ARG A 279 -27.68 -11.77 16.87
CA ARG A 279 -28.98 -12.00 17.51
C ARG A 279 -29.24 -10.92 18.55
#